data_AF-W4RV29-F1
#
_entry.id   AF-W4RV29-F1
#
_cell.length_a   1.000
_cell.length_b   1.000
_cell.length_c   1.000
_cell.angle_alpha   90.00
_cell.angle_beta   90.00
_cell.angle_gamma   90.00
#
_symmetry.space_group_name_H-M   'P 1'
#
loop_
_entity.id
_entity.type
_entity.pdbx_description
1 polymer ?
#
loop_
_entity_poly.entity_id
_entity_poly.type
_entity_poly.pdbx_seq_one_letter_code
_entity_poly.pdbx_strand_id
1 'polypeptide(L)'
;MACCTKSWSLIWIEMIENPNCYGSLPQDWLEEWKDQAPVELPPEWDDPEDLYPPIPRKPEITEKNAQTVEKALYPIRSNKKSETV
;
A
#
# COMPACT_ATOMS: atom_id res chain seq x y z
N MET A 1 -3.85 -4.21 13.88
CA MET A 1 -2.63 -4.97 13.53
C MET A 1 -2.96 -6.01 12.44
N ALA A 2 -3.72 -5.62 11.40
CA ALA A 2 -4.25 -6.53 10.36
C ALA A 2 -3.61 -6.32 8.98
N CYS A 3 -2.86 -5.21 8.78
CA CYS A 3 -2.27 -4.84 7.49
C CYS A 3 -1.32 -5.91 6.92
N CYS A 4 -0.52 -6.55 7.78
CA CYS A 4 0.58 -7.39 7.33
C CYS A 4 0.10 -8.68 6.66
N THR A 5 -0.97 -9.32 7.17
CA THR A 5 -1.50 -10.56 6.60
C THR A 5 -2.03 -10.35 5.19
N LYS A 6 -2.72 -9.23 4.95
CA LYS A 6 -3.30 -8.89 3.66
C LYS A 6 -2.25 -8.58 2.60
N SER A 7 -1.18 -7.88 2.98
CA SER A 7 -0.07 -7.62 2.06
C SER A 7 0.58 -8.91 1.55
N TRP A 8 0.72 -9.92 2.42
CA TRP A 8 1.24 -11.24 1.99
C TRP A 8 0.27 -12.00 1.09
N SER A 9 -1.04 -11.92 1.35
CA SER A 9 -2.07 -12.49 0.48
C SER A 9 -2.03 -11.88 -0.93
N LEU A 10 -1.89 -10.56 -1.03
CA LEU A 10 -1.80 -9.87 -2.33
C LEU A 10 -0.55 -10.27 -3.11
N ILE A 11 0.61 -10.42 -2.44
CA ILE A 11 1.83 -10.94 -3.06
C ILE A 11 1.60 -12.34 -3.62
N TRP A 12 0.98 -13.22 -2.82
CA TRP A 12 0.69 -14.58 -3.25
C TRP A 12 -0.24 -14.63 -4.47
N ILE A 13 -1.30 -13.80 -4.48
CA ILE A 13 -2.27 -13.72 -5.58
C ILE A 13 -1.58 -13.28 -6.88
N GLU A 14 -0.68 -12.29 -6.80
CA GLU A 14 0.14 -11.87 -7.95
C GLU A 14 1.06 -12.99 -8.42
N MET A 15 1.71 -13.72 -7.51
CA MET A 15 2.61 -14.82 -7.84
C MET A 15 1.94 -15.98 -8.57
N ILE A 16 0.62 -16.18 -8.38
CA ILE A 16 -0.17 -17.20 -9.07
C ILE A 16 -0.92 -16.65 -10.30
N GLU A 17 -0.60 -15.43 -10.71
CA GLU A 17 -1.21 -14.72 -11.86
C GLU A 17 -2.74 -14.66 -11.79
N ASN A 18 -3.30 -14.58 -10.56
CA ASN A 18 -4.73 -14.50 -10.38
C ASN A 18 -5.19 -13.03 -10.34
N PRO A 19 -6.02 -12.58 -11.30
CA PRO A 19 -6.44 -11.18 -11.38
C PRO A 19 -7.46 -10.77 -10.30
N ASN A 20 -7.98 -11.71 -9.50
CA ASN A 20 -9.05 -11.46 -8.54
C ASN A 20 -8.50 -11.00 -7.18
N CYS A 21 -8.00 -9.77 -7.13
CA CYS A 21 -7.44 -9.15 -5.91
C CYS A 21 -8.21 -7.92 -5.41
N TYR A 22 -9.46 -7.72 -5.87
CA TYR A 22 -10.28 -6.54 -5.58
C TYR A 22 -11.74 -6.93 -5.30
N GLY A 23 -12.48 -6.08 -4.58
CA GLY A 23 -13.90 -6.30 -4.28
C GLY A 23 -14.17 -7.39 -3.25
N SER A 24 -15.31 -8.08 -3.34
CA SER A 24 -15.76 -9.01 -2.30
C SER A 24 -14.97 -10.32 -2.25
N LEU A 25 -14.71 -10.80 -1.03
CA LEU A 25 -14.13 -12.11 -0.80
C LEU A 25 -15.17 -13.22 -1.06
N PRO A 26 -14.75 -14.44 -1.46
CA PRO A 26 -15.66 -15.55 -1.64
C PRO A 26 -16.42 -15.88 -0.35
N GLN A 27 -17.75 -15.94 -0.43
CA GLN A 27 -18.61 -16.17 0.74
C GLN A 27 -18.33 -17.51 1.41
N ASP A 28 -18.15 -18.58 0.63
CA ASP A 28 -17.84 -19.92 1.15
C ASP A 28 -16.54 -19.92 1.97
N TRP A 29 -15.54 -19.14 1.53
CA TRP A 29 -14.27 -18.98 2.26
C TRP A 29 -14.48 -18.18 3.56
N LEU A 30 -15.24 -17.10 3.53
CA LEU A 30 -15.55 -16.35 4.75
C LEU A 30 -16.28 -17.23 5.77
N GLU A 31 -17.24 -18.04 5.33
CA GLU A 31 -18.01 -18.92 6.21
C GLU A 31 -17.18 -20.04 6.84
N GLU A 32 -16.24 -20.60 6.10
CA GLU A 32 -15.34 -21.65 6.59
C GLU A 32 -14.34 -21.12 7.63
N TRP A 33 -13.84 -19.89 7.46
CA TRP A 33 -12.72 -19.36 8.23
C TRP A 33 -13.12 -18.37 9.34
N LYS A 34 -14.34 -17.79 9.30
CA LYS A 34 -14.80 -16.80 10.30
C LYS A 34 -14.71 -17.29 11.74
N ASP A 35 -15.05 -18.56 12.00
CA ASP A 35 -15.12 -19.12 13.37
C ASP A 35 -13.73 -19.48 13.91
N GLN A 36 -12.75 -19.62 13.03
CA GLN A 36 -11.36 -19.90 13.39
C GLN A 36 -10.54 -18.63 13.60
N ALA A 37 -11.00 -17.50 13.04
CA ALA A 37 -10.31 -16.24 13.16
C ALA A 37 -10.56 -15.62 14.55
N PRO A 38 -9.50 -15.11 15.23
CA PRO A 38 -9.66 -14.42 16.51
C PRO A 38 -10.32 -13.04 16.37
N VAL A 39 -10.58 -12.59 15.14
CA VAL A 39 -11.15 -11.29 14.77
C VAL A 39 -12.11 -11.46 13.61
N GLU A 40 -13.06 -10.54 13.46
CA GLU A 40 -13.96 -10.54 12.31
C GLU A 40 -13.15 -10.38 11.00
N LEU A 41 -13.40 -11.28 10.05
CA LEU A 41 -12.78 -11.23 8.74
C LEU A 41 -13.44 -10.11 7.91
N PRO A 42 -12.64 -9.32 7.16
CA PRO A 42 -13.21 -8.32 6.28
C PRO A 42 -14.01 -8.99 5.16
N PRO A 43 -15.14 -8.39 4.72
CA PRO A 43 -15.92 -8.92 3.60
C PRO A 43 -15.28 -8.63 2.23
N GLU A 44 -14.37 -7.67 2.16
CA GLU A 44 -13.78 -7.15 0.92
C GLU A 44 -12.24 -7.10 0.97
N TRP A 45 -11.65 -7.16 -0.22
CA TRP A 45 -10.23 -6.97 -0.47
C TRP A 45 -9.77 -5.53 -0.31
N ASP A 46 -10.67 -4.56 -0.38
CA ASP A 46 -10.31 -3.16 -0.24
C ASP A 46 -10.40 -2.72 1.23
N ASP A 47 -9.47 -1.86 1.65
CA ASP A 47 -9.50 -1.27 2.97
C ASP A 47 -10.33 0.03 2.91
N PRO A 48 -11.16 0.32 3.93
CA PRO A 48 -11.92 1.57 3.95
C PRO A 48 -10.98 2.77 4.06
N GLU A 49 -11.36 3.90 3.47
CA GLU A 49 -10.50 5.11 3.40
C GLU A 49 -10.10 5.63 4.78
N ASP A 50 -10.90 5.37 5.81
CA ASP A 50 -10.70 5.81 7.18
C ASP A 50 -10.05 4.76 8.09
N LEU A 51 -9.55 3.63 7.53
CA LEU A 51 -8.94 2.54 8.30
C LEU A 51 -7.78 3.03 9.18
N TYR A 52 -7.03 4.02 8.70
CA TYR A 52 -5.91 4.59 9.43
C TYR A 52 -6.18 6.04 9.83
N PRO A 53 -5.98 6.39 11.11
CA PRO A 53 -6.06 7.79 11.50
C PRO A 53 -4.99 8.57 10.74
N PRO A 54 -5.30 9.82 10.34
CA PRO A 54 -4.33 10.65 9.63
C PRO A 54 -3.06 10.81 10.47
N ILE A 55 -1.91 10.49 9.88
CA ILE A 55 -0.62 10.60 10.55
C ILE A 55 -0.36 12.09 10.86
N PRO A 56 -0.28 12.51 12.14
CA PRO A 56 -0.25 13.94 12.49
C PRO A 56 0.89 14.73 11.84
N ARG A 57 2.03 14.08 11.62
CA ARG A 57 3.24 14.68 11.04
C ARG A 57 3.39 14.46 9.54
N LYS A 58 2.34 13.96 8.85
CA LYS A 58 2.37 13.74 7.40
C LYS A 58 2.80 14.99 6.62
N PRO A 59 2.31 16.22 6.92
CA PRO A 59 2.73 17.42 6.19
C PRO A 59 4.24 17.70 6.32
N GLU A 60 4.79 17.58 7.53
CA GLU A 60 6.23 17.78 7.78
C GLU A 60 7.08 16.74 7.03
N ILE A 61 6.65 15.47 7.05
CA ILE A 61 7.34 14.37 6.37
C ILE A 61 7.32 14.60 4.86
N THR A 62 6.18 15.00 4.31
CA THR A 62 6.03 15.29 2.88
C THR A 62 6.94 16.43 2.44
N GLU A 63 7.00 17.53 3.20
CA GLU A 63 7.91 18.65 2.93
C GLU A 63 9.37 18.21 2.96
N LYS A 64 9.77 17.46 4.00
CA LYS A 64 11.14 16.96 4.12
C LYS A 64 11.51 16.00 2.98
N ASN A 65 10.59 15.14 2.56
CA ASN A 65 10.80 14.23 1.44
C ASN A 65 10.97 14.99 0.13
N ALA A 66 10.16 16.04 -0.10
CA ALA A 66 10.28 16.90 -1.28
C ALA A 66 11.68 17.54 -1.37
N GLN A 67 12.16 18.14 -0.28
CA GLN A 67 13.52 18.71 -0.23
C GLN A 67 14.62 17.66 -0.41
N THR A 68 14.41 16.45 0.13
CA THR A 68 15.37 15.34 -0.01
C THR A 68 15.48 14.91 -1.47
N VAL A 69 14.34 14.74 -2.16
CA VAL A 69 14.29 14.41 -3.59
C VAL A 69 14.94 15.50 -4.43
N GLU A 70 14.66 16.77 -4.16
CA GLU A 70 15.28 17.89 -4.88
C GLU A 70 16.81 17.86 -4.79
N LYS A 71 17.36 17.68 -3.58
CA LYS A 71 18.80 17.59 -3.34
C LYS A 71 19.43 16.38 -4.01
N ALA A 72 18.77 15.22 -3.93
CA ALA A 72 19.25 13.98 -4.54
C ALA A 72 19.30 14.07 -6.07
N LEU A 73 18.34 14.77 -6.68
CA LEU A 73 18.25 14.94 -8.14
C LEU A 73 19.10 16.10 -8.66
N TYR A 74 19.60 16.99 -7.80
CA TYR A 74 20.36 18.17 -8.21
C TYR A 74 21.55 17.85 -9.13
N PRO A 75 22.43 16.87 -8.84
CA PRO A 75 23.56 16.54 -9.72
C PRO A 75 23.12 16.06 -11.11
N ILE A 76 22.06 15.23 -11.17
CA ILE A 76 21.51 14.69 -12.42
C ILE A 76 20.91 15.81 -13.27
N ARG A 77 20.14 16.71 -12.65
CA ARG A 77 19.50 17.84 -13.33
C ARG A 77 20.52 18.88 -13.78
N SER A 78 21.54 19.14 -12.96
CA SER A 78 22.64 20.05 -13.28
C SER A 78 23.47 19.55 -14.48
N ASN A 79 23.83 18.27 -14.50
CA ASN A 79 24.60 17.68 -15.60
C ASN A 79 23.83 17.68 -16.93
N LYS A 80 22.52 17.38 -16.92
CA LYS A 80 21.68 17.50 -18.12
C LYS A 80 21.66 18.92 -18.69
N LYS A 81 21.69 19.93 -17.82
CA LYS A 81 21.66 21.34 -18.24
C LYS A 81 22.96 21.78 -18.92
N SER A 82 24.11 21.26 -18.50
CA SER A 82 25.40 21.54 -19.14
C SER A 82 25.61 20.80 -20.47
N GLU A 83 24.97 19.66 -20.68
CA GLU A 83 25.06 18.90 -21.95
C GLU A 83 24.18 19.47 -23.07
N THR A 84 23.20 20.30 -22.73
CA THR A 84 22.25 20.90 -23.70
C THR A 84 22.68 22.32 -24.14
N VAL A 85 23.86 22.78 -23.73
CA VAL A 85 24.45 24.09 -24.11
C VAL A 85 25.64 23.87 -25.02
#